data_AF-A0A2S8CK60-F1
#
_entry.id   AF-A0A2S8CK60-F1
#
_cell.length_a   1.000
_cell.length_b   1.000
_cell.length_c   1.000
_cell.angle_alpha   90.00
_cell.angle_beta   90.00
_cell.angle_gamma   90.00
#
_symmetry.space_group_name_H-M   'P 1'
#
loop_
_entity.id
_entity.type
_entity.pdbx_description
1 polymer ?
#
loop_
_entity_poly.entity_id
_entity_poly.type
_entity_poly.pdbx_seq_one_letter_code
_entity_poly.pdbx_strand_id
1 'polypeptide(L)'
;MNTRIGTPAKILFAGIIVAGLSTPAIAGAAESTPSTSDPAATKALYGQIYDQLKDGEVNRGDSFKLGDRAATLCMMGNGYGVHGLAVGPNTSCEFAGEVFASLIQGSTPEDNARGLTPTTVHAHSPVTGQDYDMDCVTGQDNLITCTGGVGAAVYMF
;
A
#
# COMPACT_ATOMS: atom_id res chain seq x y z
N MET A 1 20.11 6.43 64.51
CA MET A 1 19.01 5.58 65.00
C MET A 1 18.16 5.21 63.78
N ASN A 2 18.59 4.25 62.94
CA ASN A 2 18.54 2.78 63.11
C ASN A 2 17.10 2.30 62.94
N THR A 3 16.69 1.62 61.86
CA THR A 3 16.91 0.17 61.59
C THR A 3 15.72 -0.26 60.68
N ARG A 4 15.76 -1.13 59.67
CA ARG A 4 16.79 -1.98 59.04
C ARG A 4 16.29 -2.41 57.65
N ILE A 5 17.26 -2.49 56.75
CA ILE A 5 17.25 -3.23 55.49
C ILE A 5 17.12 -4.72 55.81
N GLY A 6 16.14 -5.39 55.20
CA GLY A 6 15.98 -6.84 55.24
C GLY A 6 16.69 -7.49 54.06
N THR A 7 17.72 -8.28 54.37
CA THR A 7 18.58 -9.05 53.44
C THR A 7 17.95 -10.44 53.11
N PRO A 8 18.59 -11.30 52.29
CA PRO A 8 17.98 -11.94 51.12
C PRO A 8 17.54 -13.40 51.37
N ALA A 9 16.47 -13.83 50.70
CA ALA A 9 16.04 -15.23 50.75
C ALA A 9 17.01 -16.13 49.95
N LYS A 10 17.81 -16.92 50.68
CA LYS A 10 18.48 -18.11 50.19
C LYS A 10 17.42 -19.13 49.74
N ILE A 11 17.28 -19.33 48.43
CA ILE A 11 16.52 -20.46 47.90
C ILE A 11 17.51 -21.61 47.66
N LEU A 12 17.33 -22.69 48.43
CA LEU A 12 18.00 -23.97 48.22
C LEU A 12 17.69 -24.50 46.81
N PHE A 13 18.71 -24.75 46.01
CA PHE A 13 18.60 -25.59 44.83
C PHE A 13 18.62 -27.06 45.26
N ALA A 14 17.44 -27.66 45.41
CA ALA A 14 17.25 -29.10 45.33
C ALA A 14 17.04 -29.48 43.86
N GLY A 15 17.80 -30.46 43.39
CA GLY A 15 17.95 -30.78 41.97
C GLY A 15 16.74 -31.40 41.26
N ILE A 16 16.76 -31.17 39.95
CA ILE A 16 16.41 -32.04 38.81
C ILE A 16 15.03 -32.71 38.82
N ILE A 17 14.15 -32.19 37.95
CA ILE A 17 13.34 -33.02 37.03
C ILE A 17 13.51 -32.46 35.62
N VAL A 18 14.10 -33.27 34.74
CA VAL A 18 14.09 -33.05 33.29
C VAL A 18 12.71 -33.45 32.78
N ALA A 19 11.94 -32.48 32.31
CA ALA A 19 10.85 -32.66 31.37
C ALA A 19 10.81 -31.40 30.50
N GLY A 20 10.94 -31.57 29.19
CA GLY A 20 11.10 -30.46 28.23
C GLY A 20 9.97 -29.44 28.35
N LEU A 21 10.31 -28.26 28.84
CA LEU A 21 9.44 -27.10 28.84
C LEU A 21 9.56 -26.44 27.48
N SER A 22 8.59 -26.70 26.63
CA SER A 22 8.30 -25.91 25.44
C SER A 22 8.20 -24.45 25.85
N THR A 23 9.22 -23.66 25.52
CA THR A 23 9.16 -22.20 25.61
C THR A 23 7.99 -21.74 24.74
N PRO A 24 7.05 -20.92 25.24
CA PRO A 24 6.20 -20.17 24.33
C PRO A 24 7.11 -19.25 23.54
N ALA A 25 7.22 -19.51 22.23
CA ALA A 25 7.76 -18.57 21.29
C ALA A 25 6.96 -17.28 21.42
N ILE A 26 7.61 -16.21 21.87
CA ILE A 26 7.16 -14.84 21.65
C ILE A 26 6.92 -14.71 20.16
N ALA A 27 5.64 -14.70 19.77
CA ALA A 27 5.22 -14.41 18.41
C ALA A 27 5.84 -13.06 18.04
N GLY A 28 6.70 -13.08 17.03
CA GLY A 28 7.43 -11.91 16.57
C GLY A 28 6.44 -10.80 16.28
N ALA A 29 6.75 -9.60 16.80
CA ALA A 29 6.28 -8.39 16.16
C ALA A 29 6.71 -8.52 14.69
N ALA A 30 5.75 -8.58 13.77
CA ALA A 30 6.02 -8.43 12.37
C ALA A 30 6.70 -7.07 12.23
N GLU A 31 8.01 -7.08 12.04
CA GLU A 31 8.74 -5.91 11.58
C GLU A 31 8.07 -5.53 10.26
N SER A 32 7.33 -4.43 10.28
CA SER A 32 6.86 -3.79 9.07
C SER A 32 8.12 -3.37 8.31
N THR A 33 8.59 -4.24 7.42
CA THR A 33 9.67 -3.89 6.50
C THR A 33 9.26 -2.60 5.80
N PRO A 34 10.05 -1.51 5.91
CA PRO A 34 9.78 -0.29 5.20
C PRO A 34 9.65 -0.65 3.73
N SER A 35 8.51 -0.30 3.10
CA SER A 35 8.31 -0.47 1.66
C SER A 35 9.31 0.43 0.95
N THR A 36 10.53 -0.07 0.77
CA THR A 36 11.60 0.62 0.08
C THR A 36 11.45 0.25 -1.37
N SER A 37 11.24 1.24 -2.22
CA SER A 37 11.13 1.02 -3.65
C SER A 37 12.41 0.42 -4.22
N ASP A 38 12.25 -0.46 -5.20
CA ASP A 38 13.33 -1.01 -6.00
C ASP A 38 13.51 -0.16 -7.26
N PRO A 39 14.62 0.58 -7.40
CA PRO A 39 14.87 1.42 -8.56
C PRO A 39 14.82 0.64 -9.89
N ALA A 40 15.21 -0.64 -9.91
CA ALA A 40 15.17 -1.44 -11.12
C ALA A 40 13.73 -1.79 -11.52
N ALA A 41 12.91 -2.23 -10.55
CA ALA A 41 11.49 -2.50 -10.77
C ALA A 41 10.74 -1.24 -11.23
N THR A 42 10.98 -0.10 -10.58
CA THR A 42 10.42 1.19 -11.01
C THR A 42 10.85 1.53 -12.43
N LYS A 43 12.15 1.47 -12.74
CA LYS A 43 12.62 1.79 -14.10
C LYS A 43 11.99 0.88 -15.15
N ALA A 44 11.81 -0.41 -14.85
CA ALA A 44 11.17 -1.35 -15.76
C ALA A 44 9.69 -1.00 -16.00
N LEU A 45 8.92 -0.76 -14.93
CA LEU A 45 7.50 -0.40 -15.03
C LEU A 45 7.31 0.91 -15.82
N TYR A 46 8.03 1.97 -15.44
CA TYR A 46 7.88 3.28 -16.10
C TYR A 46 8.42 3.29 -17.53
N GLY A 47 9.45 2.49 -17.83
CA GLY A 47 9.89 2.29 -19.21
C GLY A 47 8.79 1.67 -20.08
N GLN A 48 8.13 0.63 -19.58
CA GLN A 48 7.01 -0.01 -20.27
C GLN A 48 5.83 0.96 -20.48
N ILE A 49 5.48 1.75 -19.48
CA ILE A 49 4.42 2.76 -19.59
C ILE A 49 4.82 3.81 -20.64
N TYR A 50 6.04 4.34 -20.56
CA TYR A 50 6.52 5.34 -21.51
C TYR A 50 6.47 4.83 -22.96
N ASP A 51 6.96 3.62 -23.21
CA ASP A 51 6.97 3.04 -24.56
C ASP A 51 5.56 2.90 -25.16
N GLN A 52 4.54 2.68 -24.34
CA GLN A 52 3.15 2.59 -24.77
C GLN A 52 2.48 3.97 -24.95
N LEU A 53 2.83 4.95 -24.13
CA LEU A 53 2.17 6.26 -24.13
C LEU A 53 2.87 7.29 -25.05
N LYS A 54 4.16 7.13 -25.35
CA LYS A 54 4.99 8.14 -26.03
C LYS A 54 4.50 8.53 -27.43
N ASP A 55 3.85 7.62 -28.14
CA ASP A 55 3.39 7.85 -29.52
C ASP A 55 1.94 8.36 -29.57
N GLY A 56 1.28 8.51 -28.41
CA GLY A 56 -0.11 9.00 -28.31
C GLY A 56 -1.18 8.01 -28.78
N GLU A 57 -0.79 6.74 -29.00
CA GLU A 57 -1.72 5.69 -29.43
C GLU A 57 -2.69 5.27 -28.31
N VAL A 58 -2.25 5.32 -27.05
CA VAL A 58 -3.10 5.04 -25.89
C VAL A 58 -3.70 6.34 -25.37
N ASN A 59 -5.02 6.43 -25.43
CA ASN A 59 -5.81 7.54 -24.95
C ASN A 59 -6.65 7.16 -23.73
N ARG A 60 -7.35 8.15 -23.17
CA ARG A 60 -8.33 7.92 -22.12
C ARG A 60 -9.38 6.90 -22.57
N GLY A 61 -9.58 5.86 -21.77
CA GLY A 61 -10.49 4.74 -22.06
C GLY A 61 -9.83 3.56 -22.76
N ASP A 62 -8.60 3.71 -23.26
CA ASP A 62 -7.88 2.62 -23.91
C ASP A 62 -7.21 1.71 -22.88
N SER A 63 -7.11 0.43 -23.24
CA SER A 63 -6.40 -0.56 -22.47
C SER A 63 -4.91 -0.56 -22.77
N PHE A 64 -4.10 -0.79 -21.74
CA PHE A 64 -2.66 -0.90 -21.83
C PHE A 64 -2.13 -1.89 -20.78
N LYS A 65 -0.84 -2.22 -20.87
CA LYS A 65 -0.15 -3.06 -19.89
C LYS A 65 0.49 -2.21 -18.81
N LEU A 66 0.23 -2.58 -17.55
CA LEU A 66 0.83 -1.96 -16.37
C LEU A 66 1.56 -3.02 -15.54
N GLY A 67 2.82 -3.25 -15.90
CA GLY A 67 3.53 -4.48 -15.54
C GLY A 67 2.84 -5.67 -16.20
N ASP A 68 2.47 -6.67 -15.41
CA ASP A 68 1.72 -7.84 -15.86
C ASP A 68 0.20 -7.61 -15.90
N ARG A 69 -0.27 -6.49 -15.35
CA ARG A 69 -1.70 -6.18 -15.16
C ARG A 69 -2.30 -5.65 -16.46
N ALA A 70 -3.54 -6.04 -16.75
CA ALA A 70 -4.37 -5.37 -17.75
C ALA A 70 -5.01 -4.15 -17.08
N ALA A 71 -4.81 -2.97 -17.66
CA ALA A 71 -5.30 -1.71 -17.11
C ALA A 71 -5.95 -0.86 -18.20
N THR A 72 -6.89 0.00 -17.80
CA THR A 72 -7.48 1.03 -18.68
C THR A 72 -7.04 2.40 -18.20
N LEU A 73 -6.53 3.24 -19.11
CA LEU A 73 -6.08 4.59 -18.78
C LEU A 73 -7.28 5.50 -18.53
N CYS A 74 -7.35 6.11 -17.34
CA CYS A 74 -8.48 6.95 -16.94
C CYS A 74 -8.20 8.43 -17.06
N MET A 75 -7.00 8.89 -16.72
CA MET A 75 -6.59 10.27 -16.91
C MET A 75 -5.07 10.39 -16.77
N MET A 76 -4.51 11.41 -17.41
CA MET A 76 -3.17 11.88 -17.09
C MET A 76 -3.21 12.64 -15.77
N GLY A 77 -2.14 12.52 -15.00
CA GLY A 77 -2.00 13.17 -13.71
C GLY A 77 -1.78 14.68 -13.85
N ASN A 78 -2.12 15.38 -12.77
CA ASN A 78 -2.10 16.84 -12.67
C ASN A 78 -1.28 17.35 -11.47
N GLY A 79 -0.42 16.50 -10.90
CA GLY A 79 0.36 16.78 -9.69
C GLY A 79 0.49 15.54 -8.82
N TYR A 80 0.80 15.73 -7.53
CA TYR A 80 0.84 14.69 -6.50
C TYR A 80 1.90 13.61 -6.73
N GLY A 81 2.87 13.85 -7.61
CA GLY A 81 3.80 12.83 -8.10
C GLY A 81 3.13 11.71 -8.90
N VAL A 82 1.91 11.92 -9.41
CA VAL A 82 1.17 10.96 -10.24
C VAL A 82 1.17 11.47 -11.67
N HIS A 83 1.63 10.63 -12.60
CA HIS A 83 1.63 10.85 -14.04
C HIS A 83 0.36 10.33 -14.72
N GLY A 84 -0.29 9.32 -14.14
CA GLY A 84 -1.54 8.79 -14.66
C GLY A 84 -2.33 7.97 -13.65
N LEU A 85 -3.63 7.92 -13.90
CA LEU A 85 -4.60 7.11 -13.17
C LEU A 85 -5.13 6.04 -14.11
N ALA A 86 -5.14 4.80 -13.66
CA ALA A 86 -5.67 3.67 -14.41
C ALA A 86 -6.46 2.71 -13.53
N VAL A 87 -7.24 1.83 -14.15
CA VAL A 87 -8.13 0.89 -13.46
C VAL A 87 -7.97 -0.53 -13.94
N GLY A 88 -8.22 -1.48 -13.05
CA GLY A 88 -8.40 -2.88 -13.41
C GLY A 88 -9.78 -3.17 -14.01
N PRO A 89 -10.02 -4.40 -14.51
CA PRO A 89 -11.23 -4.74 -15.27
C PRO A 89 -12.57 -4.58 -14.53
N ASN A 90 -12.58 -4.64 -13.19
CA ASN A 90 -13.79 -4.54 -12.37
C ASN A 90 -13.97 -3.14 -11.76
N THR A 91 -13.44 -2.11 -12.40
CA THR A 91 -13.40 -0.75 -11.83
C THR A 91 -13.60 0.27 -12.94
N SER A 92 -14.45 1.26 -12.66
CA SER A 92 -14.70 2.35 -13.61
C SER A 92 -13.74 3.51 -13.37
N CYS A 93 -13.49 4.30 -14.41
CA CYS A 93 -12.64 5.49 -14.29
C CYS A 93 -13.24 6.58 -13.41
N GLU A 94 -14.58 6.66 -13.32
CA GLU A 94 -15.27 7.57 -12.42
C GLU A 94 -15.00 7.20 -10.96
N PHE A 95 -15.12 5.92 -10.60
CA PHE A 95 -14.83 5.48 -9.24
C PHE A 95 -13.34 5.66 -8.89
N ALA A 96 -12.43 5.44 -9.85
CA ALA A 96 -11.02 5.73 -9.63
C ALA A 96 -10.72 7.20 -9.31
N GLY A 97 -11.49 8.12 -9.91
CA GLY A 97 -11.41 9.54 -9.59
C GLY A 97 -11.76 9.83 -8.13
N GLU A 98 -12.80 9.19 -7.61
CA GLU A 98 -13.21 9.30 -6.20
C GLU A 98 -12.17 8.67 -5.25
N VAL A 99 -11.62 7.50 -5.60
CA VAL A 99 -10.53 6.88 -4.84
C VAL A 99 -9.30 7.79 -4.79
N PHE A 100 -8.91 8.37 -5.93
CA PHE A 100 -7.79 9.30 -5.98
C PHE A 100 -8.07 10.56 -5.15
N ALA A 101 -9.24 11.18 -5.31
CA ALA A 101 -9.64 12.36 -4.56
C ALA A 101 -9.65 12.12 -3.04
N SER A 102 -10.15 10.97 -2.58
CA SER A 102 -10.08 10.56 -1.17
C SER A 102 -8.64 10.34 -0.70
N LEU A 103 -7.77 9.75 -1.52
CA LEU A 103 -6.36 9.53 -1.15
C LEU A 103 -5.62 10.85 -0.92
N ILE A 104 -5.79 11.83 -1.80
CA ILE A 104 -5.08 13.12 -1.73
C ILE A 104 -5.83 14.17 -0.89
N GLN A 105 -6.83 13.78 -0.13
CA GLN A 105 -7.61 14.71 0.69
C GLN A 105 -6.71 15.42 1.69
N GLY A 106 -6.67 16.75 1.60
CA GLY A 106 -5.83 17.59 2.47
C GLY A 106 -4.38 17.77 2.00
N SER A 107 -4.00 17.21 0.85
CA SER A 107 -2.70 17.40 0.21
C SER A 107 -2.75 18.47 -0.88
N THR A 108 -1.59 19.02 -1.23
CA THR A 108 -1.42 19.94 -2.36
C THR A 108 -0.74 19.24 -3.55
N PRO A 109 -0.88 19.75 -4.79
CA PRO A 109 -0.26 19.14 -5.97
C PRO A 109 1.26 18.98 -5.91
N GLU A 110 1.95 19.72 -5.04
CA GLU A 110 3.41 19.60 -4.80
C GLU A 110 3.78 18.42 -3.89
N ASP A 111 2.82 17.89 -3.13
CA ASP A 111 3.02 16.70 -2.30
C ASP A 111 3.22 15.45 -3.17
N ASN A 112 3.64 14.34 -2.56
CA ASN A 112 3.74 13.05 -3.24
C ASN A 112 2.73 12.06 -2.65
N ALA A 113 1.77 11.61 -3.46
CA ALA A 113 0.72 10.69 -3.04
C ALA A 113 1.27 9.36 -2.46
N ARG A 114 2.48 8.96 -2.83
CA ARG A 114 3.13 7.76 -2.25
C ARG A 114 3.38 7.91 -0.76
N GLY A 115 3.65 9.13 -0.29
CA GLY A 115 3.82 9.45 1.12
C GLY A 115 2.53 9.36 1.95
N LEU A 116 1.38 9.24 1.29
CA LEU A 116 0.06 9.06 1.92
C LEU A 116 -0.30 7.57 2.10
N THR A 117 0.56 6.66 1.62
CA THR A 117 0.36 5.21 1.70
C THR A 117 1.38 4.57 2.65
N PRO A 118 1.05 3.43 3.32
CA PRO A 118 -0.21 2.70 3.23
C PRO A 118 -1.37 3.39 3.95
N THR A 119 -2.56 3.36 3.37
CA THR A 119 -3.79 3.88 3.98
C THR A 119 -5.01 3.16 3.40
N THR A 120 -6.12 3.15 4.13
CA THR A 120 -7.43 2.76 3.60
C THR A 120 -8.20 4.04 3.27
N VAL A 121 -8.66 4.14 2.02
CA VAL A 121 -9.53 5.24 1.60
C VAL A 121 -10.98 4.78 1.54
N HIS A 122 -11.88 5.64 1.98
CA HIS A 122 -13.33 5.46 1.85
C HIS A 122 -13.79 6.28 0.65
N ALA A 123 -14.36 5.62 -0.37
CA ALA A 123 -14.77 6.28 -1.60
C ALA A 123 -16.18 5.86 -2.02
N HIS A 124 -16.99 6.84 -2.38
CA HIS A 124 -18.33 6.61 -2.94
C HIS A 124 -18.24 6.34 -4.44
N SER A 125 -18.87 5.29 -4.94
CA SER A 125 -18.91 5.00 -6.37
C SER A 125 -20.12 5.66 -7.03
N PRO A 126 -19.92 6.60 -7.98
CA PRO A 126 -21.03 7.18 -8.73
C PRO A 126 -21.68 6.17 -9.69
N VAL A 127 -21.01 5.06 -10.01
CA VAL A 127 -21.53 4.03 -10.93
C VAL A 127 -22.45 3.03 -10.22
N THR A 128 -22.13 2.65 -8.98
CA THR A 128 -22.92 1.67 -8.21
C THR A 128 -23.76 2.30 -7.10
N GLY A 129 -23.49 3.56 -6.75
CA GLY A 129 -24.14 4.28 -5.64
C GLY A 129 -23.77 3.72 -4.25
N GLN A 130 -22.66 3.00 -4.13
CA GLN A 130 -22.21 2.37 -2.88
C GLN A 130 -20.86 2.96 -2.45
N ASP A 131 -20.61 2.92 -1.14
CA ASP A 131 -19.30 3.22 -0.57
C ASP A 131 -18.44 1.95 -0.51
N TYR A 132 -17.15 2.11 -0.81
CA TYR A 132 -16.18 1.04 -0.74
C TYR A 132 -14.94 1.49 0.03
N ASP A 133 -14.41 0.55 0.82
CA ASP A 133 -13.09 0.65 1.42
C ASP A 133 -12.06 0.13 0.42
N MET A 134 -11.02 0.93 0.17
CA MET A 134 -9.95 0.62 -0.76
C MET A 134 -8.61 0.75 -0.04
N ASP A 135 -7.89 -0.35 0.08
CA ASP A 135 -6.57 -0.38 0.70
C ASP A 135 -5.53 0.04 -0.35
N CYS A 136 -4.89 1.19 -0.11
CA CYS A 136 -3.89 1.80 -0.96
C CYS A 136 -2.49 1.53 -0.42
N VAL A 137 -1.63 0.93 -1.24
CA VAL A 137 -0.23 0.65 -0.93
C VAL A 137 0.69 1.08 -2.07
N THR A 138 1.88 1.60 -1.74
CA THR A 138 2.96 1.78 -2.72
C THR A 138 3.80 0.52 -2.79
N GLY A 139 3.80 -0.11 -3.97
CA GLY A 139 4.62 -1.29 -4.26
C GLY A 139 6.10 -0.96 -4.45
N GLN A 140 6.94 -2.00 -4.54
CA GLN A 140 8.38 -1.86 -4.81
C GLN A 140 8.67 -1.19 -6.15
N ASP A 141 7.76 -1.33 -7.12
CA ASP A 141 7.80 -0.67 -8.43
C ASP A 141 7.44 0.82 -8.38
N ASN A 142 7.23 1.40 -7.18
CA ASN A 142 6.70 2.76 -6.95
C ASN A 142 5.28 2.97 -7.51
N LEU A 143 4.54 1.89 -7.79
CA LEU A 143 3.13 1.99 -8.19
C LEU A 143 2.25 2.08 -6.95
N ILE A 144 1.40 3.10 -6.86
CA ILE A 144 0.31 3.09 -5.87
C ILE A 144 -0.78 2.17 -6.43
N THR A 145 -1.16 1.17 -5.65
CA THR A 145 -2.27 0.27 -5.96
C THR A 145 -3.28 0.36 -4.83
N CYS A 146 -4.50 0.78 -5.16
CA CYS A 146 -5.65 0.73 -4.27
C CYS A 146 -6.56 -0.43 -4.67
N THR A 147 -6.83 -1.35 -3.75
CA THR A 147 -7.68 -2.53 -4.01
C THR A 147 -8.75 -2.68 -2.94
N GLY A 148 -9.92 -3.20 -3.31
CA GLY A 148 -11.02 -3.37 -2.35
C GLY A 148 -12.32 -3.83 -2.99
N GLY A 149 -13.39 -3.81 -2.21
CA GLY A 149 -14.74 -4.18 -2.66
C GLY A 149 -14.82 -5.53 -3.38
N VAL A 150 -15.52 -5.57 -4.52
CA VAL A 150 -15.70 -6.76 -5.37
C VAL A 150 -14.55 -6.96 -6.37
N GLY A 151 -13.32 -6.84 -5.90
CA GLY A 151 -12.12 -6.97 -6.72
C GLY A 151 -11.82 -5.72 -7.54
N ALA A 152 -12.14 -4.54 -7.00
CA ALA A 152 -11.79 -3.28 -7.60
C ALA A 152 -10.28 -3.02 -7.49
N ALA A 153 -9.71 -2.38 -8.51
CA ALA A 153 -8.31 -2.01 -8.55
C ALA A 153 -8.12 -0.65 -9.24
N VAL A 154 -7.43 0.25 -8.55
CA VAL A 154 -7.04 1.58 -9.03
C VAL A 154 -5.51 1.68 -8.94
N TYR A 155 -4.90 2.20 -9.99
CA TYR A 155 -3.46 2.32 -10.11
C TYR A 155 -3.07 3.78 -10.35
N MET A 156 -2.07 4.26 -9.62
CA MET A 156 -1.50 5.60 -9.81
C MET A 156 0.00 5.46 -9.99
N PHE A 157 0.49 5.86 -11.16
CA PHE A 157 1.89 5.81 -11.58
C PHE A 157 2.38 7.21 -11.87
#